data_AF-A0AAD7GGL8-F1
#
_entry.id   AF-A0AAD7GGL8-F1
#
_cell.length_a   1.000
_cell.length_b   1.000
_cell.length_c   1.000
_cell.angle_alpha   90.00
_cell.angle_beta   90.00
_cell.angle_gamma   90.00
#
_symmetry.space_group_name_H-M   'P 1'
#
loop_
_entity.id
_entity.type
_entity.pdbx_description
1 polymer ?
#
loop_
_entity_poly.entity_id
_entity_poly.type
_entity_poly.pdbx_seq_one_letter_code
_entity_poly.pdbx_strand_id
1 'polypeptide(L)'
;WSRLRRCELSQVHIEDLPWILPLLSADTTVFPLNEMPRFTFGVKSPIGALEVGRCTPAFVTDLVNSLTTPSLKKLSITPDRPLSSHFETSDEDLTSIIILFLRHSACTLTSLNLDVAIPGRDLVSILGLLEVSSLLHLTIGGQAELVDALTTHGLLPHLQSLDMNSWFCRLTEATVVAMLESRRPMLRTLRIRQDKMNSLLSQATVNELIEKGLEVLEYGFS
;
A
#
# COMPACT_ATOMS: atom_id res chain seq x y z
N TRP A 1 -10.54 16.69 19.92
CA TRP A 1 -9.46 16.36 18.98
C TRP A 1 -8.66 15.11 19.39
N SER A 2 -8.14 15.00 20.61
CA SER A 2 -7.40 13.81 21.07
C SER A 2 -8.14 12.46 21.04
N ARG A 3 -9.48 12.47 20.96
CA ARG A 3 -10.32 11.27 20.79
C ARG A 3 -10.77 11.03 19.35
N LEU A 4 -10.45 11.92 18.42
CA LEU A 4 -10.86 11.78 17.02
C LEU A 4 -10.12 10.61 16.39
N ARG A 5 -10.85 9.59 15.97
CA ARG A 5 -10.27 8.38 15.35
C ARG A 5 -10.24 8.44 13.83
N ARG A 6 -11.15 9.22 13.22
CA ARG A 6 -11.29 9.35 11.78
C ARG A 6 -11.58 10.80 11.43
N CYS A 7 -10.86 11.33 10.45
CA CYS A 7 -11.01 12.69 9.95
C CYS A 7 -11.07 12.63 8.42
N GLU A 8 -12.22 13.00 7.86
CA GLU A 8 -12.43 13.09 6.42
C GLU A 8 -12.33 14.56 6.02
N LEU A 9 -11.44 14.88 5.08
CA LEU A 9 -11.16 16.24 4.63
C LEU A 9 -11.73 16.41 3.23
N SER A 10 -13.00 16.82 3.11
CA SER A 10 -13.71 16.90 1.81
C SER A 10 -13.85 18.29 1.21
N GLN A 11 -13.91 19.31 2.06
CA GLN A 11 -14.11 20.72 1.68
C GLN A 11 -13.17 21.64 2.48
N VAL A 12 -12.03 21.09 2.91
CA VAL A 12 -11.05 21.84 3.67
C VAL A 12 -10.25 22.67 2.68
N HIS A 13 -10.23 24.00 2.88
CA HIS A 13 -9.32 24.84 2.13
C HIS A 13 -7.91 24.41 2.50
N ILE A 14 -7.04 24.27 1.51
CA ILE A 14 -5.72 23.69 1.77
C ILE A 14 -4.89 24.52 2.75
N GLU A 15 -5.17 25.83 2.83
CA GLU A 15 -4.62 26.80 3.78
C GLU A 15 -4.93 26.45 5.25
N ASP A 16 -5.96 25.64 5.50
CA ASP A 16 -6.38 25.22 6.83
C ASP A 16 -5.60 23.98 7.33
N LEU A 17 -4.98 23.20 6.43
CA LEU A 17 -4.28 21.96 6.81
C LEU A 17 -3.16 22.16 7.83
N PRO A 18 -2.29 23.21 7.73
CA PRO A 18 -1.28 23.49 8.74
C PRO A 18 -1.87 23.74 10.14
N TRP A 19 -3.13 24.16 10.22
CA TRP A 19 -3.81 24.45 11.49
C TRP A 19 -4.59 23.24 12.00
N ILE A 20 -5.15 22.42 11.10
CA ILE A 20 -5.97 21.26 11.45
C ILE A 20 -5.10 20.04 11.78
N LEU A 21 -4.15 19.70 10.92
CA LEU A 21 -3.39 18.46 11.03
C LEU A 21 -2.57 18.32 12.32
N PRO A 22 -1.99 19.39 12.90
CA PRO A 22 -1.31 19.29 14.20
C PRO A 22 -2.25 19.08 15.39
N LEU A 23 -3.54 19.39 15.27
CA LEU A 23 -4.53 19.17 16.34
C LEU A 23 -4.94 17.70 16.45
N LEU A 24 -4.69 16.92 15.40
CA LEU A 24 -5.00 15.50 15.35
C LEU A 24 -4.08 14.69 16.27
N SER A 25 -4.42 13.43 16.50
CA SER A 25 -3.65 12.55 17.36
C SER A 25 -3.03 11.40 16.57
N ALA A 26 -2.07 10.70 17.17
CA ALA A 26 -1.49 9.48 16.60
C ALA A 26 -2.48 8.34 16.43
N ASP A 27 -3.67 8.42 17.03
CA ASP A 27 -4.74 7.45 16.82
C ASP A 27 -5.69 7.85 15.67
N THR A 28 -5.46 8.99 15.03
CA THR A 28 -6.34 9.53 14.00
C THR A 28 -5.94 9.01 12.62
N THR A 29 -6.91 8.49 11.88
CA THR A 29 -6.82 8.25 10.44
C THR A 29 -7.34 9.47 9.67
N VAL A 30 -6.54 9.96 8.74
CA VAL A 30 -6.89 11.07 7.84
C VAL A 30 -7.21 10.56 6.45
N PHE A 31 -8.32 11.04 5.90
CA PHE A 31 -8.84 10.72 4.58
C PHE A 31 -9.07 12.01 3.79
N PRO A 32 -8.11 12.48 2.97
CA PRO A 32 -8.38 13.54 2.02
C PRO A 32 -9.37 13.06 0.95
N LEU A 33 -10.49 13.77 0.82
CA LEU A 33 -11.52 13.57 -0.19
C LEU A 33 -11.44 14.74 -1.17
N ASN A 34 -11.29 14.46 -2.47
CA ASN A 34 -11.14 15.40 -3.60
C ASN A 34 -9.73 16.01 -3.77
N GLU A 35 -9.45 16.45 -5.01
CA GLU A 35 -8.24 17.19 -5.37
C GLU A 35 -8.18 18.50 -4.58
N MET A 36 -7.23 18.63 -3.67
CA MET A 36 -6.95 19.92 -3.04
C MET A 36 -6.07 20.77 -3.96
N PRO A 37 -6.27 22.09 -4.02
CA PRO A 37 -5.40 22.99 -4.78
C PRO A 37 -3.96 22.95 -4.26
N ARG A 38 -2.96 23.15 -5.13
CA ARG A 38 -1.51 22.98 -4.83
C ARG A 38 -1.02 23.63 -3.54
N PHE A 39 0.00 23.02 -2.94
CA PHE A 39 0.55 23.40 -1.64
C PHE A 39 2.01 23.88 -1.66
N THR A 40 2.43 24.67 -0.65
CA THR A 40 3.83 25.16 -0.51
C THR A 40 4.43 25.18 0.92
N PHE A 41 3.82 24.59 1.97
CA PHE A 41 4.26 24.79 3.38
C PHE A 41 4.43 23.52 4.26
N GLY A 42 5.63 22.99 4.49
CA GLY A 42 5.82 21.78 5.33
C GLY A 42 5.05 21.74 6.67
N VAL A 43 4.09 20.82 6.80
CA VAL A 43 3.23 20.55 7.96
C VAL A 43 3.71 19.29 8.67
N LYS A 44 4.05 19.43 9.95
CA LYS A 44 4.31 18.29 10.81
C LYS A 44 3.03 17.87 11.52
N SER A 45 2.62 16.62 11.36
CA SER A 45 1.41 16.08 11.98
C SER A 45 1.72 14.81 12.78
N PRO A 46 1.06 14.58 13.93
CA PRO A 46 1.24 13.36 14.71
C PRO A 46 0.35 12.20 14.23
N ILE A 47 -0.37 12.30 13.11
CA ILE A 47 -1.36 11.29 12.68
C ILE A 47 -0.77 9.88 12.54
N GLY A 48 -1.56 8.85 12.89
CA GLY A 48 -1.12 7.47 12.82
C GLY A 48 -1.51 6.74 11.54
N ALA A 49 -2.48 7.27 10.78
CA ALA A 49 -2.90 6.66 9.53
C ALA A 49 -3.28 7.71 8.48
N LEU A 50 -2.90 7.44 7.24
CA LEU A 50 -3.20 8.28 6.07
C LEU A 50 -3.76 7.37 4.96
N GLU A 51 -4.98 7.66 4.53
CA GLU A 51 -5.66 6.91 3.48
C GLU A 51 -6.05 7.85 2.34
N VAL A 52 -5.28 7.76 1.25
CA VAL A 52 -5.43 8.60 0.06
C VAL A 52 -6.16 7.78 -1.01
N GLY A 53 -7.43 8.10 -1.24
CA GLY A 53 -8.27 7.43 -2.23
C GLY A 53 -8.63 8.37 -3.37
N ARG A 54 -8.71 7.82 -4.59
CA ARG A 54 -9.20 8.53 -5.80
C ARG A 54 -8.46 9.84 -6.11
N CYS A 55 -7.15 9.81 -5.93
CA CYS A 55 -6.28 10.97 -6.03
C CYS A 55 -5.47 10.99 -7.33
N THR A 56 -5.19 12.19 -7.85
CA THR A 56 -4.25 12.41 -8.95
C THR A 56 -2.80 12.36 -8.48
N PRO A 57 -1.83 12.02 -9.35
CA PRO A 57 -0.41 12.05 -9.00
C PRO A 57 0.03 13.41 -8.43
N ALA A 58 -0.43 14.51 -9.03
CA ALA A 58 -0.11 15.87 -8.56
C ALA A 58 -0.55 16.11 -7.11
N PHE A 59 -1.74 15.64 -6.72
CA PHE A 59 -2.20 15.76 -5.34
C PHE A 59 -1.33 14.93 -4.39
N VAL A 60 -0.90 13.73 -4.80
CA VAL A 60 0.01 12.92 -3.98
C VAL A 60 1.37 13.60 -3.85
N THR A 61 1.94 14.13 -4.93
CA THR A 61 3.19 14.92 -4.89
C THR A 61 3.08 16.07 -3.91
N ASP A 62 2.02 16.86 -4.03
CA ASP A 62 1.78 17.99 -3.14
C ASP A 62 1.72 17.49 -1.70
N LEU A 63 0.86 16.51 -1.39
CA LEU A 63 0.75 15.93 -0.06
C LEU A 63 2.09 15.48 0.51
N VAL A 64 2.95 14.84 -0.30
CA VAL A 64 4.27 14.38 0.11
C VAL A 64 5.23 15.53 0.43
N ASN A 65 5.27 16.56 -0.41
CA ASN A 65 6.09 17.75 -0.16
C ASN A 65 5.59 18.55 1.06
N SER A 66 4.33 18.33 1.42
CA SER A 66 3.61 19.10 2.43
C SER A 66 3.60 18.47 3.80
N LEU A 67 3.72 17.15 3.90
CA LEU A 67 3.37 16.43 5.12
C LEU A 67 4.55 15.62 5.66
N THR A 68 4.90 15.90 6.91
CA THR A 68 5.82 15.07 7.71
C THR A 68 5.04 14.44 8.86
N THR A 69 4.98 13.10 8.91
CA THR A 69 4.31 12.39 10.00
C THR A 69 5.14 11.21 10.55
N PRO A 70 6.01 11.45 11.54
CA PRO A 70 6.84 10.40 12.14
C PRO A 70 6.04 9.31 12.88
N SER A 71 4.82 9.64 13.30
CA SER A 71 3.93 8.73 14.02
C SER A 71 3.17 7.78 13.08
N LEU A 72 3.27 7.96 11.76
CA LEU A 72 2.49 7.20 10.80
C LEU A 72 2.79 5.70 10.89
N LYS A 73 1.73 4.91 11.09
CA LYS A 73 1.75 3.44 11.16
C LYS A 73 1.01 2.79 10.01
N LYS A 74 0.09 3.49 9.35
CA LYS A 74 -0.69 2.98 8.22
C LYS A 74 -0.68 3.98 7.07
N LEU A 75 -0.30 3.51 5.89
CA LEU A 75 -0.39 4.27 4.65
C LEU A 75 -1.22 3.47 3.65
N SER A 76 -2.27 4.09 3.10
CA SER A 76 -3.06 3.54 2.01
C SER A 76 -3.09 4.54 0.86
N ILE A 77 -2.75 4.09 -0.34
CA ILE A 77 -2.84 4.87 -1.58
C ILE A 77 -3.60 4.02 -2.59
N THR A 78 -4.78 4.50 -2.99
CA THR A 78 -5.70 3.81 -3.91
C THR A 78 -6.16 4.80 -4.98
N PRO A 79 -5.57 4.78 -6.19
CA PRO A 79 -5.88 5.71 -7.26
C PRO A 79 -7.31 5.50 -7.79
N ASP A 80 -7.85 6.54 -8.43
CA ASP A 80 -9.25 6.51 -8.93
C ASP A 80 -9.43 5.56 -10.13
N ARG A 81 -8.33 5.28 -10.84
CA ARG A 81 -8.28 4.28 -11.91
C ARG A 81 -7.06 3.39 -11.73
N PRO A 82 -7.17 2.10 -12.04
CA PRO A 82 -6.00 1.26 -12.22
C PRO A 82 -5.08 1.94 -13.24
N LEU A 83 -3.85 2.28 -12.84
CA LEU A 83 -2.84 2.78 -13.78
C LEU A 83 -2.63 1.68 -14.81
N SER A 84 -3.26 1.81 -15.97
CA SER A 84 -3.11 0.85 -17.05
C SER A 84 -1.64 0.84 -17.48
N SER A 85 -1.18 -0.30 -17.95
CA SER A 85 0.19 -0.63 -18.38
C SER A 85 0.74 0.21 -19.55
N HIS A 86 0.15 1.38 -19.83
CA HIS A 86 0.44 2.24 -20.97
C HIS A 86 0.64 3.71 -20.59
N PHE A 87 1.16 4.01 -19.39
CA PHE A 87 1.70 5.34 -19.11
C PHE A 87 3.10 5.46 -19.73
N GLU A 88 3.12 5.67 -21.04
CA GLU A 88 4.24 6.36 -21.67
C GLU A 88 4.20 7.82 -21.20
N THR A 89 5.32 8.23 -20.61
CA THR A 89 5.83 9.61 -20.61
C THR A 89 4.99 10.70 -19.92
N SER A 90 5.42 11.03 -18.69
CA SER A 90 5.55 12.39 -18.10
C SER A 90 4.84 12.70 -16.78
N ASP A 91 4.03 11.79 -16.24
CA ASP A 91 3.55 11.95 -14.86
C ASP A 91 4.63 11.49 -13.87
N GLU A 92 4.97 12.35 -12.91
CA GLU A 92 5.95 12.10 -11.86
C GLU A 92 5.75 10.70 -11.26
N ASP A 93 6.80 9.90 -11.28
CA ASP A 93 6.77 8.50 -10.83
C ASP A 93 6.28 8.44 -9.37
N LEU A 94 5.05 7.94 -9.20
CA LEU A 94 4.38 7.76 -7.91
C LEU A 94 5.27 7.00 -6.92
N THR A 95 6.11 6.08 -7.42
CA THR A 95 7.08 5.37 -6.60
C THR A 95 8.07 6.34 -5.97
N SER A 96 8.69 7.18 -6.79
CA SER A 96 9.65 8.19 -6.33
C SER A 96 9.01 9.12 -5.29
N ILE A 97 7.75 9.50 -5.48
CA ILE A 97 6.98 10.30 -4.52
C ILE A 97 6.78 9.55 -3.19
N ILE A 98 6.37 8.29 -3.22
CA ILE A 98 6.19 7.47 -2.01
C ILE A 98 7.53 7.28 -1.28
N ILE A 99 8.61 7.01 -2.01
CA ILE A 99 9.96 6.87 -1.46
C ILE A 99 10.38 8.15 -0.73
N LEU A 100 10.18 9.31 -1.35
CA LEU A 100 10.49 10.61 -0.75
C LEU A 100 9.67 10.83 0.51
N PHE A 101 8.37 10.51 0.49
CA PHE A 101 7.50 10.63 1.66
C PHE A 101 7.97 9.80 2.85
N LEU A 102 8.28 8.51 2.61
CA LEU A 102 8.73 7.59 3.66
C LEU A 102 10.05 8.07 4.28
N ARG A 103 10.98 8.55 3.44
CA ARG A 103 12.25 9.12 3.90
C ARG A 103 12.04 10.41 4.69
N HIS A 104 11.18 11.30 4.20
CA HIS A 104 10.94 12.60 4.82
C HIS A 104 10.21 12.47 6.16
N SER A 105 9.19 11.60 6.23
CA SER A 105 8.43 11.36 7.44
C SER A 105 9.20 10.54 8.48
N ALA A 106 10.21 9.76 8.08
CA ALA A 106 10.97 8.87 8.95
C ALA A 106 10.07 7.99 9.84
N CYS A 107 8.96 7.51 9.26
CA CYS A 107 7.94 6.75 9.95
C CYS A 107 8.19 5.24 9.87
N THR A 108 7.75 4.51 10.90
CA THR A 108 7.82 3.04 10.94
C THR A 108 6.43 2.46 10.65
N LEU A 109 6.18 2.11 9.38
CA LEU A 109 4.88 1.57 8.96
C LEU A 109 4.66 0.14 9.41
N THR A 110 3.47 -0.13 9.93
CA THR A 110 2.96 -1.48 10.23
C THR A 110 1.98 -1.99 9.17
N SER A 111 1.38 -1.07 8.40
CA SER A 111 0.44 -1.38 7.33
C SER A 111 0.72 -0.51 6.12
N LEU A 112 0.85 -1.15 4.96
CA LEU A 112 1.01 -0.48 3.67
C LEU A 112 -0.01 -1.06 2.70
N ASN A 113 -0.84 -0.21 2.11
CA ASN A 113 -1.77 -0.57 1.06
C ASN A 113 -1.46 0.29 -0.18
N LEU A 114 -0.91 -0.34 -1.22
CA LEU A 114 -0.63 0.28 -2.50
C LEU A 114 -1.44 -0.46 -3.56
N ASP A 115 -2.68 -0.04 -3.76
CA ASP A 115 -3.56 -0.64 -4.78
C ASP A 115 -3.25 -0.05 -6.17
N VAL A 116 -1.97 -0.09 -6.52
CA VAL A 116 -1.40 0.52 -7.73
C VAL A 116 -0.48 -0.49 -8.40
N ALA A 117 -0.48 -0.52 -9.74
CA ALA A 117 0.55 -1.21 -10.48
C ALA A 117 1.89 -0.46 -10.31
N ILE A 118 2.72 -0.92 -9.38
CA ILE A 118 4.09 -0.43 -9.18
C ILE A 118 5.04 -1.45 -9.80
N PRO A 119 5.99 -1.06 -10.67
CA PRO A 119 7.00 -1.97 -11.18
C PRO A 119 7.69 -2.73 -10.04
N GLY A 120 7.99 -4.03 -10.19
CA GLY A 120 8.48 -4.84 -9.09
C GLY A 120 9.79 -4.33 -8.48
N ARG A 121 10.73 -3.86 -9.32
CA ARG A 121 11.97 -3.21 -8.88
C ARG A 121 11.72 -2.04 -7.92
N ASP A 122 10.71 -1.24 -8.24
CA ASP A 122 10.37 -0.01 -7.55
C ASP A 122 9.66 -0.32 -6.24
N LEU A 123 8.80 -1.35 -6.23
CA LEU A 123 8.20 -1.87 -5.02
C LEU A 123 9.25 -2.47 -4.07
N VAL A 124 10.24 -3.22 -4.56
CA VAL A 124 11.37 -3.70 -3.74
C VAL A 124 12.12 -2.54 -3.11
N SER A 125 12.29 -1.44 -3.85
CA SER A 125 12.93 -0.23 -3.33
C SER A 125 12.11 0.41 -2.21
N ILE A 126 10.78 0.50 -2.36
CA ILE A 126 9.87 0.95 -1.29
C ILE A 126 9.98 0.02 -0.07
N LEU A 127 9.89 -1.29 -0.27
CA LEU A 127 9.94 -2.28 0.81
C LEU A 127 11.30 -2.30 1.52
N GLY A 128 12.40 -2.02 0.82
CA GLY A 128 13.74 -1.90 1.40
C GLY A 128 13.94 -0.65 2.27
N LEU A 129 13.12 0.40 2.08
CA LEU A 129 13.12 1.59 2.94
C LEU A 129 12.33 1.38 4.22
N LEU A 130 11.32 0.51 4.17
CA LEU A 130 10.62 0.11 5.37
C LEU A 130 11.55 -0.77 6.18
N GLU A 131 11.73 -0.46 7.46
CA GLU A 131 12.47 -1.36 8.35
C GLU A 131 11.85 -2.74 8.23
N VAL A 132 12.64 -3.69 7.73
CA VAL A 132 12.21 -5.02 7.24
C VAL A 132 11.33 -5.76 8.26
N SER A 133 11.49 -5.45 9.55
CA SER A 133 10.77 -6.07 10.67
C SER A 133 9.44 -5.39 11.06
N SER A 134 9.16 -4.19 10.58
CA SER A 134 8.05 -3.39 11.10
C SER A 134 6.71 -3.64 10.39
N LEU A 135 6.74 -4.03 9.12
CA LEU A 135 5.55 -4.16 8.30
C LEU A 135 4.84 -5.50 8.57
N LEU A 136 3.59 -5.42 9.04
CA LEU A 136 2.76 -6.56 9.40
C LEU A 136 1.67 -6.83 8.35
N HIS A 137 1.19 -5.79 7.69
CA HIS A 137 0.12 -5.88 6.70
C HIS A 137 0.56 -5.22 5.40
N LEU A 138 0.50 -5.97 4.30
CA LEU A 138 0.82 -5.48 2.96
C LEU A 138 -0.36 -5.79 2.03
N THR A 139 -0.87 -4.74 1.38
CA THR A 139 -1.80 -4.84 0.26
C THR A 139 -1.17 -4.18 -0.95
N ILE A 140 -1.25 -4.83 -2.10
CA ILE A 140 -0.50 -4.48 -3.31
C ILE A 140 -1.29 -4.81 -4.57
N GLY A 141 -1.18 -3.96 -5.58
CA GLY A 141 -1.51 -4.32 -6.96
C GLY A 141 -0.53 -5.39 -7.46
N GLY A 142 -1.03 -6.58 -7.77
CA GLY A 142 -0.25 -7.79 -8.02
C GLY A 142 0.75 -7.64 -9.18
N GLN A 143 2.01 -7.96 -8.91
CA GLN A 143 3.13 -8.03 -9.85
C GLN A 143 3.91 -9.33 -9.62
N ALA A 144 4.28 -10.05 -10.68
CA ALA A 144 5.02 -11.32 -10.57
C ALA A 144 6.41 -11.14 -9.94
N GLU A 145 7.10 -10.06 -10.31
CA GLU A 145 8.43 -9.68 -9.82
C GLU A 145 8.48 -9.48 -8.30
N LEU A 146 7.36 -9.08 -7.70
CA LEU A 146 7.30 -8.96 -6.26
C LEU A 146 7.35 -10.34 -5.60
N VAL A 147 6.66 -11.34 -6.14
CA VAL A 147 6.68 -12.66 -5.53
C VAL A 147 8.10 -13.21 -5.54
N ASP A 148 8.84 -12.99 -6.63
CA ASP A 148 10.26 -13.33 -6.71
C ASP A 148 11.11 -12.58 -5.67
N ALA A 149 10.82 -11.30 -5.43
CA ALA A 149 11.51 -10.55 -4.38
C ALA A 149 11.14 -11.00 -2.96
N LEU A 150 9.88 -11.35 -2.73
CA LEU A 150 9.37 -11.88 -1.47
C LEU A 150 9.98 -13.25 -1.15
N THR A 151 10.25 -14.08 -2.16
CA THR A 151 10.88 -15.40 -2.00
C THR A 151 12.40 -15.32 -1.91
N THR A 152 13.04 -14.55 -2.79
CA THR A 152 14.51 -14.55 -2.96
C THR A 152 15.23 -13.70 -1.93
N HIS A 153 14.64 -12.57 -1.51
CA HIS A 153 15.31 -11.59 -0.65
C HIS A 153 14.90 -11.67 0.83
N GLY A 154 13.99 -12.58 1.19
CA GLY A 154 13.53 -12.72 2.57
C GLY A 154 12.88 -11.45 3.13
N LEU A 155 12.33 -10.61 2.25
CA LEU A 155 11.72 -9.33 2.63
C LEU A 155 10.47 -9.59 3.48
N LEU A 156 10.33 -8.79 4.55
CA LEU A 156 9.16 -8.79 5.44
C LEU A 156 8.98 -10.12 6.23
N PRO A 157 9.97 -10.57 7.03
CA PRO A 157 9.92 -11.81 7.80
C PRO A 157 8.80 -11.84 8.86
N HIS A 158 8.28 -10.67 9.27
CA HIS A 158 7.20 -10.54 10.24
C HIS A 158 5.84 -10.25 9.59
N LEU A 159 5.72 -10.36 8.27
CA LEU A 159 4.47 -10.13 7.57
C LEU A 159 3.40 -11.11 8.06
N GLN A 160 2.27 -10.57 8.54
CA GLN A 160 1.14 -11.33 9.05
C GLN A 160 0.02 -11.44 8.03
N SER A 161 -0.16 -10.41 7.20
CA SER A 161 -1.20 -10.37 6.17
C SER A 161 -0.61 -9.89 4.85
N LEU A 162 -0.85 -10.64 3.79
CA LEU A 162 -0.55 -10.26 2.41
C LEU A 162 -1.84 -10.29 1.60
N ASP A 163 -2.20 -9.19 0.96
CA ASP A 163 -3.34 -9.09 0.04
C ASP A 163 -2.83 -8.66 -1.33
N MET A 164 -2.99 -9.54 -2.32
CA MET A 164 -2.53 -9.36 -3.68
C MET A 164 -3.72 -9.11 -4.60
N ASN A 165 -3.86 -7.88 -5.07
CA ASN A 165 -4.88 -7.48 -6.03
C ASN A 165 -4.36 -7.73 -7.45
N SER A 166 -4.58 -8.91 -8.01
CA SER A 166 -4.10 -9.33 -9.33
C SER A 166 -4.86 -8.72 -10.51
N TRP A 167 -5.21 -7.44 -10.45
CA TRP A 167 -5.78 -6.73 -11.60
C TRP A 167 -4.80 -6.64 -12.78
N PHE A 168 -3.50 -6.77 -12.52
CA PHE A 168 -2.45 -6.45 -13.50
C PHE A 168 -1.49 -7.59 -13.85
N CYS A 169 -1.52 -8.72 -13.14
CA CYS A 169 -0.58 -9.82 -13.40
C CYS A 169 -1.21 -11.20 -13.19
N ARG A 170 -0.81 -12.13 -14.06
CA ARG A 170 -1.09 -13.56 -13.93
C ARG A 170 -0.13 -14.15 -12.89
N LEU A 171 -0.62 -14.39 -11.68
CA LEU A 171 0.10 -15.22 -10.71
C LEU A 171 0.02 -16.68 -11.18
N THR A 172 1.17 -17.32 -11.40
CA THR A 172 1.21 -18.75 -11.71
C THR A 172 1.14 -19.58 -10.43
N GLU A 173 0.64 -20.81 -10.54
CA GLU A 173 0.62 -21.77 -9.45
C GLU A 173 2.02 -22.00 -8.84
N ALA A 174 3.05 -22.12 -9.69
CA ALA A 174 4.44 -22.26 -9.25
C ALA A 174 4.92 -21.06 -8.41
N THR A 175 4.52 -19.85 -8.79
CA THR A 175 4.87 -18.61 -8.07
C THR A 175 4.23 -18.58 -6.69
N VAL A 176 2.97 -19.00 -6.58
CA VAL A 176 2.28 -19.10 -5.27
C VAL A 176 2.91 -20.18 -4.40
N VAL A 177 3.22 -21.35 -4.95
CA VAL A 177 3.91 -22.43 -4.21
C VAL A 177 5.28 -21.99 -3.72
N ALA A 178 6.09 -21.34 -4.56
CA ALA A 178 7.40 -20.81 -4.16
C ALA A 178 7.29 -19.80 -3.00
N MET A 179 6.24 -18.96 -3.01
CA MET A 179 5.96 -18.05 -1.90
C MET A 179 5.66 -18.79 -0.59
N LEU A 180 4.97 -19.93 -0.65
CA LEU A 180 4.72 -20.78 0.53
C LEU A 180 5.99 -21.44 1.06
N GLU A 181 6.87 -21.86 0.15
CA GLU A 181 8.15 -22.49 0.52
C GLU A 181 9.13 -21.50 1.16
N SER A 182 8.97 -20.20 0.92
CA SER A 182 9.86 -19.13 1.40
C SER A 182 9.90 -18.91 2.93
N ARG A 183 9.27 -19.79 3.73
CA ARG A 183 9.31 -19.79 5.21
C ARG A 183 8.97 -18.43 5.82
N ARG A 184 7.72 -17.99 5.67
CA ARG A 184 7.15 -16.84 6.40
C ARG A 184 6.35 -17.33 7.61
N PRO A 185 6.99 -17.65 8.75
CA PRO A 185 6.32 -18.30 9.88
C PRO A 185 5.22 -17.45 10.52
N MET A 186 5.22 -16.14 10.26
CA MET A 186 4.25 -15.20 10.82
C MET A 186 3.06 -14.92 9.90
N LEU A 187 3.08 -15.38 8.65
CA LEU A 187 2.01 -15.12 7.68
C LEU A 187 0.78 -15.93 8.06
N ARG A 188 -0.31 -15.23 8.37
CA ARG A 188 -1.60 -15.81 8.79
C ARG A 188 -2.67 -15.65 7.73
N THR A 189 -2.59 -14.59 6.93
CA THR A 189 -3.62 -14.24 5.95
C THR A 189 -2.96 -14.01 4.59
N LEU A 190 -3.44 -14.72 3.57
CA LEU A 190 -3.02 -14.57 2.19
C LEU A 190 -4.24 -14.40 1.29
N ARG A 191 -4.56 -13.17 0.94
CA ARG A 191 -5.67 -12.87 0.04
C ARG A 191 -5.14 -12.69 -1.38
N ILE A 192 -5.80 -13.33 -2.32
CA ILE A 192 -5.45 -13.28 -3.74
C ILE A 192 -6.70 -12.92 -4.52
N ARG A 193 -6.83 -11.65 -4.91
CA ARG A 193 -7.99 -11.18 -5.67
C ARG A 193 -7.72 -11.32 -7.15
N GLN A 194 -8.19 -12.40 -7.76
CA GLN A 194 -8.03 -12.68 -9.20
C GLN A 194 -9.32 -12.42 -9.97
N ASP A 195 -9.17 -11.91 -11.20
CA ASP A 195 -10.25 -11.93 -12.18
C ASP A 195 -10.61 -13.38 -12.54
N LYS A 196 -11.90 -13.72 -12.50
CA LYS A 196 -12.45 -15.08 -12.67
C LYS A 196 -12.09 -15.70 -14.02
N MET A 197 -11.86 -14.89 -15.04
CA MET A 197 -11.42 -15.33 -16.37
C MET A 197 -9.96 -15.81 -16.42
N ASN A 198 -9.15 -15.51 -15.40
CA ASN A 198 -7.71 -15.80 -15.36
C ASN A 198 -7.29 -16.68 -14.15
N SER A 199 -8.25 -17.35 -13.49
CA SER A 199 -7.97 -18.25 -12.37
C SER A 199 -7.15 -19.46 -12.83
N LEU A 200 -5.85 -19.47 -12.48
CA LEU A 200 -4.90 -20.55 -12.79
C LEU A 200 -4.55 -21.41 -11.57
N LEU A 201 -5.10 -21.12 -10.39
CA LEU A 201 -4.86 -21.94 -9.21
C LEU A 201 -5.74 -23.19 -9.26
N SER A 202 -5.10 -24.36 -9.15
CA SER A 202 -5.86 -25.60 -9.00
C SER A 202 -6.52 -25.64 -7.63
N GLN A 203 -7.68 -26.32 -7.53
CA GLN A 203 -8.35 -26.56 -6.25
C GLN A 203 -7.42 -27.27 -5.25
N ALA A 204 -6.48 -28.09 -5.73
CA ALA A 204 -5.48 -28.75 -4.89
C ALA A 204 -4.57 -27.72 -4.21
N THR A 205 -4.07 -26.73 -4.94
CA THR A 205 -3.26 -25.65 -4.39
C THR A 205 -4.04 -24.77 -3.42
N VAL A 206 -5.31 -24.47 -3.72
CA VAL A 206 -6.19 -23.74 -2.79
C VAL A 206 -6.38 -24.52 -1.48
N ASN A 207 -6.61 -25.83 -1.56
CA ASN A 207 -6.76 -26.67 -0.37
C ASN A 207 -5.47 -26.74 0.44
N GLU A 208 -4.30 -26.85 -0.22
CA GLU A 208 -3.00 -26.83 0.45
C GLU A 208 -2.74 -25.50 1.18
N LEU A 209 -3.16 -24.38 0.59
CA LEU A 209 -3.09 -23.06 1.22
C LEU A 209 -3.93 -23.01 2.50
N ILE A 210 -5.16 -23.53 2.44
CA ILE A 210 -6.07 -23.59 3.59
C ILE A 210 -5.50 -24.51 4.68
N GLU A 211 -4.94 -25.67 4.31
CA GLU A 211 -4.29 -26.60 5.25
C GLU A 211 -3.08 -25.97 5.96
N LYS A 212 -2.35 -25.07 5.29
CA LYS A 212 -1.28 -24.26 5.89
C LYS A 212 -1.79 -23.09 6.73
N GLY A 213 -3.10 -22.98 6.93
CA GLY A 213 -3.75 -21.96 7.76
C GLY A 213 -3.94 -20.62 7.06
N LEU A 214 -3.81 -20.56 5.73
CA LEU A 214 -3.99 -19.33 4.95
C LEU A 214 -5.43 -19.20 4.47
N GLU A 215 -6.03 -18.05 4.74
CA GLU A 215 -7.36 -17.69 4.21
C GLU A 215 -7.24 -17.21 2.76
N VAL A 216 -7.56 -18.08 1.79
CA VAL A 216 -7.61 -17.73 0.36
C VAL A 216 -9.01 -17.23 0.00
N LEU A 217 -9.11 -15.99 -0.47
CA LEU A 217 -10.36 -15.38 -0.92
C LEU A 217 -10.27 -15.05 -2.41
N GLU A 218 -10.85 -15.89 -3.25
CA GLU A 218 -10.99 -15.63 -4.68
C GLU A 218 -12.22 -14.76 -4.94
N TYR A 219 -12.01 -13.57 -5.51
CA TYR A 219 -13.08 -12.62 -5.84
C TYR A 219 -13.22 -12.47 -7.35
N GLY A 220 -14.18 -13.16 -7.95
CA GLY A 220 -14.58 -12.89 -9.33
C GLY A 220 -15.52 -11.69 -9.39
N PHE A 221 -15.16 -10.65 -10.16
CA PHE A 221 -16.14 -9.64 -10.57
C PHE A 221 -17.05 -10.27 -11.64
N SER A 222 -18.36 -10.31 -11.36
CA SER A 222 -19.41 -10.75 -12.28
C SER A 222 -19.87 -9.62 -13.19
#